data_AF-A0A671RIT3-F1
#
_entry.id   AF-A0A671RIT3-F1
#
_cell.length_a   1.000
_cell.length_b   1.000
_cell.length_c   1.000
_cell.angle_alpha   90.00
_cell.angle_beta   90.00
_cell.angle_gamma   90.00
#
_symmetry.space_group_name_H-M   'P 1'
#
loop_
_entity.id
_entity.type
_entity.pdbx_description
1 polymer ?
#
loop_
_entity_poly.entity_id
_entity_poly.type
_entity_poly.pdbx_seq_one_letter_code
_entity_poly.pdbx_strand_id
1 'polypeptide(L)'
;MSLILFAFVVRVRDGLPLSASTDFLHNKELQERKQQLKVISKSLSSLPERGTVKGHELNIHFLSAEGVSYMTVCACSLPAATAFCFLEDLRWEFTACFDNPAVALASRPYPFLEFDSAIQKLQQHYNQKGGPSLEVTLAEVQEDLRTSPPQVLTIEDMALTNGAANGHVEQGRVLSQRLEPVSAPGILSLVLNIMCAALNLIRGVHLIEYTFQVTLCHHNLINYIMIFFFYLYLLPTQCHLYLFHTCQKKLKSFTLLTLIILCNAFLFGLRNIWQLAFHMSVACLSTLLTLHRKLLDRNMDCGV
;
A
#
# COMPACT_ATOMS: atom_id res chain seq x y z
N MET A 1 -27.12 1.75 -16.49
CA MET A 1 -25.81 1.99 -15.83
C MET A 1 -25.89 1.33 -14.47
N SER A 2 -24.84 0.62 -14.04
CA SER A 2 -24.81 0.01 -12.70
C SER A 2 -24.71 1.10 -11.64
N LEU A 3 -25.65 1.10 -10.69
CA LEU A 3 -25.70 2.06 -9.59
C LEU A 3 -24.93 1.55 -8.36
N ILE A 4 -24.96 0.24 -8.10
CA ILE A 4 -24.15 -0.43 -7.08
C ILE A 4 -22.90 -0.99 -7.78
N LEU A 5 -21.73 -0.55 -7.33
CA LEU A 5 -20.45 -0.81 -8.01
C LEU A 5 -19.56 -1.78 -7.25
N PHE A 6 -19.65 -1.79 -5.92
CA PHE A 6 -18.80 -2.64 -5.09
C PHE A 6 -19.51 -2.99 -3.79
N ALA A 7 -19.25 -4.18 -3.28
CA ALA A 7 -19.70 -4.63 -1.97
C ALA A 7 -18.54 -5.28 -1.22
N PHE A 8 -18.53 -5.07 0.09
CA PHE A 8 -17.44 -5.45 0.97
C PHE A 8 -17.98 -5.90 2.32
N VAL A 9 -17.60 -7.10 2.74
CA VAL A 9 -18.01 -7.69 4.00
C VAL A 9 -16.78 -7.80 4.89
N VAL A 10 -16.85 -7.24 6.10
CA VAL A 10 -15.72 -7.16 7.02
C VAL A 10 -16.14 -7.50 8.44
N ARG A 11 -15.20 -7.96 9.26
CA ARG A 11 -15.44 -8.16 10.68
C ARG A 11 -15.25 -6.85 11.44
N VAL A 12 -16.20 -6.50 12.29
CA VAL A 12 -16.24 -5.20 12.99
C VAL A 12 -15.07 -5.02 13.96
N ARG A 13 -14.68 -6.08 14.67
CA ARG A 13 -13.71 -5.98 15.79
C ARG A 13 -12.30 -5.53 15.37
N ASP A 14 -11.87 -5.94 14.18
CA ASP A 14 -10.50 -5.79 13.70
C ASP A 14 -10.42 -5.31 12.23
N GLY A 15 -11.56 -5.11 11.58
CA GLY A 15 -11.63 -4.73 10.18
C GLY A 15 -11.15 -5.82 9.22
N LEU A 16 -11.11 -7.09 9.65
CA LEU A 16 -10.65 -8.20 8.81
C LEU A 16 -11.57 -8.35 7.58
N PRO A 17 -11.03 -8.30 6.36
CA PRO A 17 -11.80 -8.58 5.15
C PRO A 17 -12.34 -10.01 5.16
N LEU A 18 -13.66 -10.16 5.06
CA LEU A 18 -14.35 -11.46 5.05
C LEU A 18 -14.65 -11.91 3.61
N SER A 19 -15.24 -11.02 2.82
CA SER A 19 -15.53 -11.23 1.40
C SER A 19 -15.69 -9.89 0.67
N ALA A 20 -15.61 -9.90 -0.66
CA ALA A 20 -15.81 -8.71 -1.50
C ALA A 20 -16.28 -9.10 -2.89
N SER A 21 -17.04 -8.22 -3.55
CA SER A 21 -17.38 -8.40 -4.96
C SER A 21 -16.13 -8.26 -5.85
N THR A 22 -15.96 -9.14 -6.83
CA THR A 22 -14.95 -8.97 -7.88
C THR A 22 -15.25 -7.72 -8.71
N ASP A 23 -14.23 -6.89 -8.96
CA ASP A 23 -14.34 -5.64 -9.70
C ASP A 23 -13.62 -5.69 -11.04
N PHE A 24 -14.35 -5.37 -12.11
CA PHE A 24 -13.82 -5.24 -13.48
C PHE A 24 -13.82 -3.78 -13.97
N LEU A 25 -14.35 -2.85 -13.17
CA LEU A 25 -14.49 -1.43 -13.52
C LEU A 25 -13.25 -0.65 -13.08
N HIS A 26 -12.51 -0.16 -14.08
CA HIS A 26 -11.36 0.71 -13.85
C HIS A 26 -11.79 2.17 -13.66
N ASN A 27 -12.52 2.46 -12.57
CA ASN A 27 -12.93 3.82 -12.18
C ASN A 27 -12.02 4.36 -11.07
N LYS A 28 -11.43 5.55 -11.27
CA LYS A 28 -10.51 6.19 -10.30
C LYS A 28 -11.19 6.47 -8.95
N GLU A 29 -12.37 7.09 -8.96
CA GLU A 29 -13.12 7.39 -7.73
C GLU A 29 -13.50 6.09 -7.02
N LEU A 30 -13.89 5.03 -7.75
CA LEU A 30 -14.18 3.74 -7.16
C LEU A 30 -12.98 3.16 -6.40
N GLN A 31 -11.76 3.28 -6.94
CA GLN A 31 -10.54 2.85 -6.23
C GLN A 31 -10.26 3.70 -4.98
N GLU A 32 -10.50 5.02 -5.04
CA GLU A 32 -10.39 5.91 -3.88
C GLU A 32 -11.41 5.53 -2.79
N ARG A 33 -12.67 5.27 -3.17
CA ARG A 33 -13.73 4.81 -2.24
C ARG A 33 -13.40 3.46 -1.61
N LYS A 34 -12.85 2.52 -2.37
CA LYS A 34 -12.35 1.24 -1.84
C LYS A 34 -11.23 1.42 -0.82
N GLN A 35 -10.35 2.39 -1.06
CA GLN A 35 -9.30 2.71 -0.10
C GLN A 35 -9.88 3.34 1.18
N GLN A 36 -10.92 4.16 1.07
CA GLN A 36 -11.66 4.70 2.20
C GLN A 36 -12.39 3.60 2.98
N LEU A 37 -13.05 2.65 2.29
CA LEU A 37 -13.68 1.48 2.92
C LEU A 37 -12.71 0.72 3.82
N LYS A 38 -11.47 0.49 3.37
CA LYS A 38 -10.42 -0.17 4.18
C LYS A 38 -9.97 0.64 5.39
N VAL A 39 -10.11 1.97 5.36
CA VAL A 39 -9.81 2.83 6.52
C VAL A 39 -10.97 2.77 7.50
N ILE A 40 -12.21 2.94 6.99
CA ILE A 40 -13.44 2.83 7.78
C ILE A 40 -13.51 1.48 8.48
N SER A 41 -13.17 0.39 7.77
CA SER A 41 -13.25 -0.98 8.32
C SER A 41 -12.42 -1.17 9.59
N LYS A 42 -11.30 -0.46 9.73
CA LYS A 42 -10.43 -0.51 10.91
C LYS A 42 -10.99 0.24 12.12
N SER A 43 -11.95 1.13 11.91
CA SER A 43 -12.56 1.95 12.97
C SER A 43 -14.01 1.58 13.27
N LEU A 44 -14.56 0.55 12.60
CA LEU A 44 -15.97 0.14 12.73
C LEU A 44 -16.41 -0.14 14.17
N SER A 45 -15.53 -0.64 15.03
CA SER A 45 -15.83 -0.89 16.45
C SER A 45 -16.17 0.38 17.24
N SER A 46 -15.79 1.55 16.74
CA SER A 46 -16.07 2.87 17.33
C SER A 46 -17.14 3.67 16.58
N LEU A 47 -17.66 3.13 15.48
CA LEU A 47 -18.67 3.76 14.63
C LEU A 47 -20.07 3.23 14.97
N PRO A 48 -21.14 3.99 14.64
CA PRO A 48 -22.51 3.50 14.81
C PRO A 48 -22.80 2.29 13.92
N GLU A 49 -23.94 1.65 14.18
CA GLU A 49 -24.39 0.49 13.40
C GLU A 49 -24.62 0.82 11.92
N ARG A 50 -25.12 2.02 11.60
CA ARG A 50 -25.41 2.45 10.22
C ARG A 50 -24.74 3.80 9.94
N GLY A 51 -24.11 3.92 8.78
CA GLY A 51 -23.47 5.17 8.39
C GLY A 51 -23.33 5.37 6.89
N THR A 52 -23.12 6.62 6.50
CA THR A 52 -22.94 7.04 5.12
C THR A 52 -21.75 7.98 5.03
N VAL A 53 -20.81 7.68 4.14
CA VAL A 53 -19.72 8.60 3.77
C VAL A 53 -20.02 9.11 2.37
N LYS A 54 -20.31 10.41 2.29
CA LYS A 54 -20.65 11.05 1.02
C LYS A 54 -19.41 11.26 0.16
N GLY A 55 -19.62 11.18 -1.14
CA GLY A 55 -18.59 11.44 -2.13
C GLY A 55 -18.93 12.49 -3.16
N HIS A 56 -18.16 12.48 -4.26
CA HIS A 56 -18.43 13.35 -5.40
C HIS A 56 -19.49 12.69 -6.28
N GLU A 57 -19.16 11.57 -6.94
CA GLU A 57 -20.14 10.78 -7.70
C GLU A 57 -20.53 9.50 -6.97
N LEU A 58 -19.72 9.04 -6.02
CA LEU A 58 -19.90 7.76 -5.34
C LEU A 58 -20.04 7.91 -3.83
N ASN A 59 -21.10 7.36 -3.26
CA ASN A 59 -21.29 7.26 -1.82
C ASN A 59 -20.86 5.89 -1.29
N ILE A 60 -20.46 5.87 -0.02
CA ILE A 60 -20.27 4.65 0.75
C ILE A 60 -21.39 4.54 1.76
N HIS A 61 -22.02 3.38 1.84
CA HIS A 61 -22.97 3.04 2.91
C HIS A 61 -22.48 1.79 3.64
N PHE A 62 -22.71 1.73 4.95
CA PHE A 62 -22.44 0.52 5.72
C PHE A 62 -23.50 0.25 6.78
N LEU A 63 -23.66 -1.03 7.09
CA LEU A 63 -24.55 -1.60 8.08
C LEU A 63 -23.75 -2.63 8.88
N SER A 64 -23.67 -2.47 10.19
CA SER A 64 -22.98 -3.37 11.11
C SER A 64 -24.01 -4.11 11.96
N ALA A 65 -23.94 -5.43 11.94
CA ALA A 65 -24.82 -6.31 12.72
C ALA A 65 -24.05 -7.60 13.09
N GLU A 66 -24.29 -8.13 14.29
CA GLU A 66 -23.75 -9.43 14.72
C GLU A 66 -22.20 -9.56 14.63
N GLY A 67 -21.48 -8.44 14.75
CA GLY A 67 -20.01 -8.39 14.66
C GLY A 67 -19.46 -8.37 13.22
N VAL A 68 -20.33 -8.26 12.22
CA VAL A 68 -19.99 -8.14 10.79
C VAL A 68 -20.51 -6.80 10.26
N SER A 69 -19.75 -6.17 9.38
CA SER A 69 -20.18 -4.97 8.66
C SER A 69 -20.26 -5.23 7.18
N TYR A 70 -21.40 -4.85 6.61
CA TYR A 70 -21.77 -4.96 5.22
C TYR A 70 -21.68 -3.56 4.63
N MET A 71 -20.82 -3.39 3.63
CA MET A 71 -20.50 -2.09 3.09
C MET A 71 -20.66 -2.10 1.57
N THR A 72 -21.07 -0.97 0.99
CA THR A 72 -21.21 -0.82 -0.45
C THR A 72 -20.69 0.53 -0.95
N VAL A 73 -20.18 0.54 -2.19
CA VAL A 73 -19.94 1.76 -2.96
C VAL A 73 -20.98 1.83 -4.07
N CYS A 74 -21.73 2.92 -4.12
CA CYS A 74 -22.78 3.15 -5.11
C CYS A 74 -22.78 4.59 -5.62
N ALA A 75 -23.43 4.82 -6.76
CA ALA A 75 -23.63 6.15 -7.32
C ALA A 75 -24.45 7.02 -6.37
N CYS A 76 -24.13 8.31 -6.28
CA CYS A 76 -24.82 9.27 -5.42
C CYS A 76 -26.29 9.49 -5.80
N SER A 77 -26.68 9.12 -7.03
CA SER A 77 -28.06 9.12 -7.50
C SER A 77 -28.90 7.97 -6.96
N LEU A 78 -28.29 6.93 -6.39
CA LEU A 78 -29.03 5.82 -5.78
C LEU A 78 -29.67 6.30 -4.46
N PRO A 79 -30.99 6.11 -4.27
CA PRO A 79 -31.62 6.44 -3.00
C PRO A 79 -31.00 5.66 -1.84
N ALA A 80 -30.76 6.33 -0.71
CA ALA A 80 -30.14 5.70 0.45
C ALA A 80 -30.94 4.49 0.94
N ALA A 81 -32.28 4.56 0.95
CA ALA A 81 -33.13 3.43 1.32
C ALA A 81 -32.83 2.19 0.48
N THR A 82 -32.72 2.33 -0.84
CA THR A 82 -32.36 1.23 -1.74
C THR A 82 -30.96 0.66 -1.45
N ALA A 83 -30.00 1.53 -1.12
CA ALA A 83 -28.65 1.09 -0.73
C ALA A 83 -28.69 0.29 0.59
N PHE A 84 -29.48 0.71 1.57
CA PHE A 84 -29.64 -0.03 2.83
C PHE A 84 -30.45 -1.32 2.68
N CYS A 85 -31.44 -1.38 1.78
CA CYS A 85 -32.09 -2.65 1.42
C CYS A 85 -31.07 -3.65 0.85
N PHE A 86 -30.19 -3.20 -0.04
CA PHE A 86 -29.12 -4.04 -0.57
C PHE A 86 -28.21 -4.58 0.54
N LEU A 87 -27.88 -3.75 1.54
CA LEU A 87 -27.06 -4.17 2.68
C LEU A 87 -27.77 -5.16 3.61
N GLU A 88 -29.08 -5.02 3.83
CA GLU A 88 -29.87 -5.99 4.59
C GLU A 88 -29.99 -7.33 3.86
N ASP A 89 -30.26 -7.32 2.55
CA ASP A 89 -30.28 -8.55 1.75
C ASP A 89 -28.90 -9.23 1.75
N LEU A 90 -27.82 -8.44 1.65
CA LEU A 90 -26.44 -8.94 1.73
C LEU A 90 -26.15 -9.56 3.10
N ARG A 91 -26.65 -8.95 4.18
CA ARG A 91 -26.56 -9.50 5.54
C ARG A 91 -27.26 -10.83 5.63
N TRP A 92 -28.52 -10.90 5.20
CA TRP A 92 -29.31 -12.12 5.25
C TRP A 92 -28.64 -13.28 4.50
N GLU A 93 -28.22 -13.04 3.25
CA GLU A 93 -27.49 -14.02 2.44
C GLU A 93 -26.20 -14.49 3.12
N PHE A 94 -25.43 -13.58 3.72
CA PHE A 94 -24.19 -13.95 4.40
C PHE A 94 -24.44 -14.80 5.66
N THR A 95 -25.39 -14.38 6.51
CA THR A 95 -25.75 -15.11 7.72
C THR A 95 -26.40 -16.47 7.44
N ALA A 96 -27.05 -16.63 6.28
CA ALA A 96 -27.58 -17.91 5.84
C ALA A 96 -26.47 -18.87 5.34
N CYS A 97 -25.35 -18.34 4.86
CA CYS A 97 -24.23 -19.12 4.32
C CYS A 97 -23.18 -19.49 5.38
N PHE A 98 -22.96 -18.65 6.39
CA PHE A 98 -21.84 -18.80 7.33
C PHE A 98 -22.27 -18.60 8.78
N ASP A 99 -21.88 -19.55 9.64
CA ASP A 99 -22.13 -19.46 11.07
C ASP A 99 -21.23 -18.42 11.77
N ASN A 100 -21.78 -17.77 12.80
CA ASN A 100 -21.07 -16.75 13.58
C ASN A 100 -19.72 -17.24 14.16
N PRO A 101 -19.57 -18.46 14.71
CA PRO A 101 -18.29 -18.96 15.21
C PRO A 101 -17.20 -19.05 14.13
N ALA A 102 -17.56 -19.45 12.91
CA ALA A 102 -16.61 -19.52 11.80
C ALA A 102 -16.08 -18.13 11.45
N VAL A 103 -16.97 -17.13 11.41
CA VAL A 103 -16.61 -15.72 11.20
C VAL A 103 -15.76 -15.18 12.34
N ALA A 104 -16.06 -15.55 13.59
CA ALA A 104 -15.30 -15.12 14.76
C ALA A 104 -13.89 -15.73 14.85
N LEU A 105 -13.70 -16.96 14.35
CA LEU A 105 -12.41 -17.67 14.40
C LEU A 105 -11.52 -17.39 13.19
N ALA A 106 -12.06 -16.80 12.12
CA ALA A 106 -11.28 -16.51 10.92
C ALA A 106 -10.07 -15.60 11.21
N SER A 107 -8.92 -15.93 10.61
CA SER A 107 -7.65 -15.22 10.84
C SER A 107 -6.99 -14.72 9.56
N ARG A 108 -7.33 -15.29 8.40
CA ARG A 108 -6.78 -14.89 7.10
C ARG A 108 -7.73 -13.90 6.41
N PRO A 109 -7.22 -12.92 5.65
CA PRO A 109 -8.07 -12.07 4.81
C PRO A 109 -8.79 -12.88 3.73
N TYR A 110 -10.04 -12.51 3.47
CA TYR A 110 -10.95 -13.17 2.53
C TYR A 110 -11.07 -14.69 2.75
N PRO A 111 -11.44 -15.14 3.95
CA PRO A 111 -11.67 -16.56 4.23
C PRO A 111 -12.95 -17.09 3.58
N PHE A 112 -13.87 -16.21 3.14
CA PHE A 112 -15.18 -16.55 2.55
C PHE A 112 -15.31 -16.03 1.11
N LEU A 113 -14.31 -16.30 0.28
CA LEU A 113 -14.25 -15.85 -1.13
C LEU A 113 -15.39 -16.43 -1.98
N GLU A 114 -15.87 -17.62 -1.63
CA GLU A 114 -16.99 -18.31 -2.28
C GLU A 114 -18.30 -17.49 -2.27
N PHE A 115 -18.42 -16.58 -1.30
CA PHE A 115 -19.57 -15.68 -1.19
C PHE A 115 -19.64 -14.63 -2.31
N ASP A 116 -18.55 -14.35 -3.03
CA ASP A 116 -18.52 -13.39 -4.16
C ASP A 116 -19.62 -13.70 -5.20
N SER A 117 -19.92 -14.98 -5.42
CA SER A 117 -20.99 -15.39 -6.35
C SER A 117 -22.38 -14.93 -5.90
N ALA A 118 -22.67 -14.93 -4.59
CA ALA A 118 -23.92 -14.42 -4.03
C ALA A 118 -23.96 -12.88 -4.11
N ILE A 119 -22.84 -12.22 -3.78
CA ILE A 119 -22.71 -10.77 -3.89
C ILE A 119 -23.01 -10.31 -5.33
N GLN A 120 -22.40 -10.95 -6.33
CA GLN A 120 -22.59 -10.59 -7.73
C GLN A 120 -24.04 -10.76 -8.20
N LYS A 121 -24.71 -11.85 -7.79
CA LYS A 121 -26.14 -12.06 -8.09
C LYS A 121 -27.00 -10.95 -7.50
N LEU A 122 -26.74 -10.57 -6.24
CA LEU A 122 -27.48 -9.52 -5.56
C LEU A 122 -27.23 -8.14 -6.20
N GLN A 123 -25.97 -7.82 -6.52
CA GLN A 123 -25.63 -6.58 -7.23
C GLN A 123 -26.31 -6.51 -8.60
N GLN A 124 -26.32 -7.61 -9.37
CA GLN A 124 -27.00 -7.67 -10.67
C GLN A 124 -28.50 -7.45 -10.50
N HIS A 125 -29.12 -8.08 -9.51
CA HIS A 125 -30.55 -7.91 -9.21
C HIS A 125 -30.91 -6.44 -8.98
N TYR A 126 -30.21 -5.77 -8.06
CA TYR A 126 -30.46 -4.37 -7.74
C TYR A 126 -30.16 -3.43 -8.91
N ASN A 127 -29.10 -3.69 -9.67
CA ASN A 127 -28.74 -2.87 -10.83
C ASN A 127 -29.69 -3.03 -12.02
N GLN A 128 -30.40 -4.15 -12.12
CA GLN A 128 -31.37 -4.41 -13.21
C GLN A 128 -32.79 -4.00 -12.81
N LYS A 129 -33.25 -4.38 -11.61
CA LYS A 129 -34.62 -4.14 -11.14
C LYS A 129 -34.79 -2.82 -10.40
N GLY A 130 -33.70 -2.22 -9.89
CA GLY A 130 -33.73 -0.94 -9.20
C GLY A 130 -34.11 -0.99 -7.73
N GLY A 131 -34.26 -2.17 -7.12
CA GLY A 131 -34.66 -2.30 -5.71
C GLY A 131 -34.77 -3.73 -5.20
N PRO A 132 -35.21 -3.91 -3.93
CA PRO A 132 -35.47 -5.22 -3.35
C PRO A 132 -36.60 -5.96 -4.10
N SER A 133 -36.62 -7.29 -3.98
CA SER A 133 -37.71 -8.10 -4.55
C SER A 133 -39.05 -7.91 -3.84
N LEU A 134 -39.02 -7.58 -2.55
CA LEU A 134 -40.18 -7.38 -1.70
C LEU A 134 -40.30 -5.89 -1.39
N GLU A 135 -41.42 -5.27 -1.79
CA GLU A 135 -41.66 -3.85 -1.49
C GLU A 135 -41.77 -3.57 0.01
N VAL A 136 -42.18 -4.57 0.80
CA VAL A 136 -42.22 -4.51 2.26
C VAL A 136 -40.83 -4.20 2.84
N THR A 137 -39.77 -4.80 2.29
CA THR A 137 -38.38 -4.55 2.70
C THR A 137 -37.99 -3.09 2.49
N LEU A 138 -38.46 -2.46 1.42
CA LEU A 138 -38.21 -1.04 1.18
C LEU A 138 -38.95 -0.16 2.19
N ALA A 139 -40.21 -0.48 2.49
CA ALA A 139 -41.01 0.28 3.46
C ALA A 139 -40.44 0.19 4.88
N GLU A 140 -40.03 -1.01 5.30
CA GLU A 140 -39.40 -1.25 6.61
C GLU A 140 -38.08 -0.49 6.73
N VAL A 141 -37.17 -0.65 5.77
CA VAL A 141 -35.88 0.08 5.76
C VAL A 141 -36.12 1.60 5.71
N GLN A 142 -37.12 2.06 4.96
CA GLN A 142 -37.43 3.48 4.88
C GLN A 142 -37.91 4.05 6.23
N GLU A 143 -38.72 3.31 6.98
CA GLU A 143 -39.18 3.71 8.31
C GLU A 143 -38.04 3.65 9.34
N ASP A 144 -37.22 2.61 9.28
CA ASP A 144 -35.99 2.46 10.05
C ASP A 144 -35.05 3.67 9.87
N LEU A 145 -34.84 4.11 8.62
CA LEU A 145 -33.99 5.27 8.33
C LEU A 145 -34.63 6.59 8.74
N ARG A 146 -35.95 6.65 8.92
CA ARG A 146 -36.65 7.83 9.46
C ARG A 146 -36.51 7.90 10.98
N THR A 147 -36.62 6.77 11.65
CA THR A 147 -36.52 6.66 13.11
C THR A 147 -35.06 6.75 13.59
N SER A 148 -34.13 6.16 12.84
CA SER A 148 -32.69 6.14 13.12
C SER A 148 -31.89 6.46 11.83
N PRO A 149 -31.66 7.75 11.53
CA PRO A 149 -30.96 8.14 10.32
C PRO A 149 -29.49 7.71 10.36
N PRO A 150 -28.91 7.32 9.21
CA PRO A 150 -27.52 6.90 9.14
C PRO A 150 -26.61 8.10 9.44
N GLN A 151 -25.59 7.89 10.28
CA GLN A 151 -24.64 8.96 10.60
C GLN A 151 -23.85 9.33 9.33
N VAL A 152 -23.87 10.61 8.97
CA VAL A 152 -23.04 11.12 7.88
C VAL A 152 -21.65 11.37 8.43
N LEU A 153 -20.66 10.72 7.83
CA LEU A 153 -19.30 10.69 8.33
C LEU A 153 -18.32 11.37 7.36
N THR A 154 -17.42 12.18 7.91
CA THR A 154 -16.31 12.83 7.20
C THR A 154 -15.03 12.01 7.36
N ILE A 155 -14.33 11.75 6.26
CA ILE A 155 -13.11 10.90 6.25
C ILE A 155 -11.96 11.53 7.04
N GLU A 156 -11.93 12.86 7.11
CA GLU A 156 -10.91 13.65 7.81
C GLU A 156 -10.87 13.32 9.32
N ASP A 157 -12.03 13.07 9.93
CA ASP A 157 -12.14 12.74 11.36
C ASP A 157 -11.61 11.33 11.67
N MET A 158 -11.66 10.39 10.72
CA MET A 158 -11.25 9.00 10.91
C MET A 158 -9.76 8.73 10.65
N ALA A 159 -9.12 9.56 9.82
CA ALA A 159 -7.68 9.45 9.57
C ALA A 159 -6.87 9.88 10.80
N LEU A 160 -7.39 10.85 11.57
CA LEU A 160 -6.74 11.41 12.75
C LEU A 160 -6.79 10.47 13.96
N THR A 161 -7.89 9.73 14.16
CA THR A 161 -8.04 8.78 15.28
C THR A 161 -7.19 7.52 15.09
N ASN A 162 -7.10 7.01 13.86
CA ASN A 162 -6.27 5.85 13.52
C ASN A 162 -4.76 6.11 13.65
N GLY A 163 -4.32 7.35 13.48
CA GLY A 163 -2.92 7.75 13.67
C GLY A 163 -2.48 7.78 15.14
N ALA A 164 -3.42 7.98 16.08
CA ALA A 164 -3.14 8.08 17.50
C ALA A 164 -3.23 6.73 18.24
N ALA A 165 -4.10 5.82 17.80
CA ALA A 165 -4.38 4.58 18.52
C ALA A 165 -3.44 3.40 18.17
N ASN A 166 -2.85 3.38 16.97
CA ASN A 166 -2.07 2.24 16.49
C ASN A 166 -0.57 2.54 16.44
N GLY A 167 0.12 2.32 17.56
CA GLY A 167 1.59 2.22 17.63
C GLY A 167 2.17 0.96 16.95
N HIS A 168 1.45 0.37 16.00
CA HIS A 168 1.88 -0.84 15.29
C HIS A 168 1.95 -0.58 13.79
N VAL A 169 3.16 -0.70 13.26
CA VAL A 169 3.48 -0.63 11.83
C VAL A 169 2.82 -1.83 11.14
N GLU A 170 1.61 -1.64 10.63
CA GLU A 170 1.01 -2.58 9.69
C GLU A 170 1.75 -2.49 8.35
N GLN A 171 2.70 -3.42 8.21
CA GLN A 171 3.40 -3.78 7.00
C GLN A 171 2.41 -4.53 6.07
N GLY A 172 1.55 -3.77 5.41
CA GLY A 172 0.45 -4.31 4.61
C GLY A 172 -0.06 -3.35 3.54
N ARG A 173 0.84 -2.76 2.74
CA ARG A 173 0.50 -2.09 1.49
C ARG A 173 1.47 -2.51 0.39
N VAL A 174 1.07 -3.51 -0.40
CA VAL A 174 1.43 -3.56 -1.82
C VAL A 174 0.52 -2.54 -2.53
N LEU A 175 0.73 -1.26 -2.25
CA LEU A 175 0.39 -0.22 -3.22
C LEU A 175 1.67 -0.06 -4.03
N SER A 176 1.69 -0.61 -5.23
CA SER A 176 2.77 -0.38 -6.20
C SER A 176 2.71 1.10 -6.61
N GLN A 177 3.15 2.00 -5.73
CA GLN A 177 3.53 3.36 -6.06
C GLN A 177 4.73 3.25 -7.00
N ARG A 178 4.41 3.18 -8.29
CA ARG A 178 5.37 3.04 -9.36
C ARG A 178 6.14 4.36 -9.46
N LEU A 179 7.45 4.30 -9.28
CA LEU A 179 8.32 5.44 -9.59
C LEU A 179 8.26 5.72 -11.10
N GLU A 180 8.54 6.96 -11.49
CA GLU A 180 8.67 7.31 -12.91
C GLU A 180 9.61 6.34 -13.64
N PRO A 181 9.39 6.06 -14.94
CA PRO A 181 10.31 5.27 -15.75
C PRO A 181 11.76 5.71 -15.55
N VAL A 182 12.70 4.75 -15.56
CA VAL A 182 14.11 5.06 -15.34
C VAL A 182 14.61 5.97 -16.47
N SER A 183 15.05 7.18 -16.11
CA SER A 183 15.61 8.13 -17.07
C SER A 183 16.99 7.67 -17.57
N ALA A 184 17.41 8.12 -18.76
CA ALA A 184 18.74 7.86 -19.30
C ALA A 184 19.90 8.15 -18.31
N PRO A 185 19.94 9.29 -17.58
CA PRO A 185 20.96 9.52 -16.54
C PRO A 185 20.85 8.53 -15.36
N GLY A 186 19.65 8.02 -15.09
CA GLY A 186 19.42 6.94 -14.14
C GLY A 186 20.05 5.61 -14.54
N ILE A 187 19.92 5.22 -15.82
CA ILE A 187 20.57 4.02 -16.36
C ILE A 187 22.10 4.18 -16.29
N LEU A 188 22.62 5.35 -16.67
CA LEU A 188 24.04 5.64 -16.58
C LEU A 188 24.55 5.51 -15.13
N SER A 189 23.82 6.08 -14.16
CA SER A 189 24.16 5.95 -12.73
C SER A 189 24.17 4.50 -12.26
N LEU A 190 23.19 3.68 -12.70
CA LEU A 190 23.12 2.26 -12.35
C LEU A 190 24.34 1.50 -12.89
N VAL A 191 24.72 1.73 -14.16
CA VAL A 191 25.89 1.11 -14.79
C VAL A 191 27.18 1.53 -14.06
N LEU A 192 27.33 2.81 -13.74
CA LEU A 192 28.50 3.32 -13.01
C LEU A 192 28.62 2.72 -11.60
N ASN A 193 27.50 2.48 -10.91
CA ASN A 193 27.50 1.80 -9.61
C ASN A 193 27.90 0.33 -9.74
N ILE A 194 27.42 -0.38 -10.77
CA ILE A 194 27.83 -1.78 -11.03
C ILE A 194 29.33 -1.84 -11.33
N MET A 195 29.85 -0.92 -12.14
CA MET A 195 31.28 -0.85 -12.43
C MET A 195 32.08 -0.55 -11.15
N CYS A 196 31.62 0.37 -10.31
CA CYS A 196 32.27 0.64 -9.03
C CYS A 196 32.28 -0.59 -8.12
N ALA A 197 31.18 -1.34 -8.05
CA ALA A 197 31.11 -2.60 -7.30
C ALA A 197 32.14 -3.61 -7.81
N ALA A 198 32.24 -3.81 -9.13
CA ALA A 198 33.24 -4.69 -9.73
C ALA A 198 34.68 -4.28 -9.40
N LEU A 199 35.00 -2.98 -9.50
CA LEU A 199 36.33 -2.46 -9.15
C LEU A 199 36.68 -2.67 -7.66
N ASN A 200 35.70 -2.54 -6.77
CA ASN A 200 35.87 -2.82 -5.35
C ASN A 200 36.12 -4.31 -5.08
N LEU A 201 35.40 -5.18 -5.78
CA LEU A 201 35.57 -6.62 -5.69
C LEU A 201 36.97 -7.05 -6.16
N ILE A 202 37.40 -6.58 -7.34
CA ILE A 202 38.74 -6.89 -7.89
C ILE A 202 39.83 -6.48 -6.90
N ARG A 203 39.73 -5.27 -6.32
CA ARG A 203 40.71 -4.81 -5.33
C ARG A 203 40.66 -5.56 -4.01
N GLY A 204 39.47 -5.88 -3.51
CA GLY A 204 39.30 -6.68 -2.32
C GLY A 204 39.93 -8.06 -2.47
N VAL A 205 39.73 -8.71 -3.62
CA VAL A 205 40.30 -10.04 -3.93
C VAL A 205 41.82 -9.98 -4.08
N HIS A 206 42.37 -9.00 -4.81
CA HIS A 206 43.83 -8.83 -4.88
C HIS A 206 44.46 -8.58 -3.51
N LEU A 207 43.79 -7.84 -2.65
CA LEU A 207 44.26 -7.58 -1.29
C LEU A 207 44.21 -8.85 -0.42
N ILE A 208 43.19 -9.70 -0.58
CA ILE A 208 43.12 -11.02 0.04
C ILE A 208 44.28 -11.91 -0.44
N GLU A 209 44.51 -11.98 -1.75
CA GLU A 209 45.58 -12.78 -2.33
C GLU A 209 46.95 -12.34 -1.80
N TYR A 210 47.21 -11.03 -1.78
CA TYR A 210 48.41 -10.44 -1.19
C TYR A 210 48.55 -10.79 0.30
N THR A 211 47.45 -10.74 1.06
CA THR A 211 47.43 -11.12 2.49
C THR A 211 47.76 -12.58 2.69
N PHE A 212 47.33 -13.47 1.80
CA PHE A 212 47.62 -14.91 1.89
C PHE A 212 49.09 -15.23 1.58
N GLN A 213 49.70 -14.50 0.64
CA GLN A 213 51.12 -14.66 0.30
C GLN A 213 52.05 -14.13 1.40
N VAL A 214 51.66 -13.04 2.08
CA VAL A 214 52.42 -12.43 3.17
C VAL A 214 51.85 -12.93 4.49
N THR A 215 52.21 -14.15 4.89
CA THR A 215 51.82 -14.77 6.16
C THR A 215 52.28 -13.92 7.35
N LEU A 216 51.52 -12.91 7.77
CA LEU A 216 51.49 -12.31 9.11
C LEU A 216 50.47 -11.16 9.18
N CYS A 217 49.53 -11.32 10.10
CA CYS A 217 48.38 -10.49 10.40
C CYS A 217 48.77 -9.03 10.73
N HIS A 218 48.78 -8.15 9.72
CA HIS A 218 48.60 -6.73 9.97
C HIS A 218 47.10 -6.46 10.10
N HIS A 219 46.64 -6.19 11.33
CA HIS A 219 45.26 -5.83 11.66
C HIS A 219 44.68 -4.79 10.69
N ASN A 220 45.51 -3.85 10.23
CA ASN A 220 45.15 -2.82 9.25
C ASN A 220 44.75 -3.39 7.87
N LEU A 221 45.38 -4.47 7.40
CA LEU A 221 45.12 -5.07 6.09
C LEU A 221 43.75 -5.76 6.04
N ILE A 222 43.43 -6.50 7.11
CA ILE A 222 42.11 -7.11 7.29
C ILE A 222 41.03 -6.02 7.35
N ASN A 223 41.28 -4.92 8.07
CA ASN A 223 40.36 -3.79 8.12
C ASN A 223 40.11 -3.20 6.72
N TYR A 224 41.14 -3.02 5.89
CA TYR A 224 40.95 -2.55 4.50
C TYR A 224 40.15 -3.53 3.64
N ILE A 225 40.40 -4.83 3.76
CA ILE A 225 39.61 -5.86 3.06
C ILE A 225 38.13 -5.74 3.45
N MET A 226 37.85 -5.70 4.76
CA MET A 226 36.48 -5.55 5.27
C MET A 226 35.81 -4.29 4.74
N ILE A 227 36.54 -3.17 4.61
CA ILE A 227 36.01 -1.92 4.07
C ILE A 227 35.72 -2.02 2.57
N PHE A 228 36.54 -2.73 1.78
CA PHE A 228 36.24 -2.98 0.36
C PHE A 228 34.96 -3.82 0.16
N PHE A 229 34.77 -4.88 0.96
CA PHE A 229 33.55 -5.70 0.90
C PHE A 229 32.32 -4.98 1.45
N PHE A 230 32.50 -4.17 2.50
CA PHE A 230 31.43 -3.32 3.00
C PHE A 230 31.02 -2.27 1.96
N TYR A 231 31.98 -1.62 1.30
CA TYR A 231 31.73 -0.71 0.17
C TYR A 231 30.97 -1.42 -0.95
N LEU A 232 31.38 -2.64 -1.32
CA LEU A 232 30.72 -3.47 -2.32
C LEU A 232 29.24 -3.70 -2.01
N TYR A 233 28.89 -3.90 -0.73
CA TYR A 233 27.50 -4.10 -0.29
C TYR A 233 26.64 -2.83 -0.39
N LEU A 234 27.22 -1.66 -0.12
CA LEU A 234 26.48 -0.39 -0.10
C LEU A 234 25.99 0.06 -1.48
N LEU A 235 26.70 -0.29 -2.55
CA LEU A 235 26.37 0.15 -3.90
C LEU A 235 25.08 -0.47 -4.43
N PRO A 236 24.87 -1.80 -4.32
CA PRO A 236 23.57 -2.43 -4.58
C PRO A 236 22.44 -1.84 -3.73
N THR A 237 22.69 -1.51 -2.46
CA THR A 237 21.68 -0.86 -1.61
C THR A 237 21.31 0.54 -2.13
N GLN A 238 22.28 1.29 -2.64
CA GLN A 238 22.05 2.60 -3.27
C GLN A 238 21.23 2.46 -4.57
N CYS A 239 21.56 1.46 -5.40
CA CYS A 239 20.78 1.12 -6.60
C CYS A 239 19.36 0.68 -6.25
N HIS A 240 19.19 -0.13 -5.21
CA HIS A 240 17.89 -0.57 -4.72
C HIS A 240 17.04 0.62 -4.26
N LEU A 241 17.63 1.57 -3.53
CA LEU A 241 16.93 2.78 -3.08
C LEU A 241 16.56 3.71 -4.26
N TYR A 242 17.36 3.69 -5.34
CA TYR A 242 17.02 4.37 -6.58
C TYR A 242 15.83 3.71 -7.29
N LEU A 243 15.80 2.37 -7.36
CA LEU A 243 14.81 1.57 -8.11
C LEU A 243 13.47 1.40 -7.39
N PHE A 244 13.46 1.30 -6.06
CA PHE A 244 12.28 0.98 -5.26
C PHE A 244 11.86 2.14 -4.35
N HIS A 245 10.55 2.29 -4.18
CA HIS A 245 9.99 3.35 -3.33
C HIS A 245 10.16 3.01 -1.85
N THR A 246 10.45 4.01 -1.02
CA THR A 246 10.56 3.87 0.44
C THR A 246 10.19 5.19 1.12
N CYS A 247 9.34 5.16 2.16
CA CYS A 247 8.84 6.37 2.84
C CYS A 247 9.95 7.23 3.47
N GLN A 248 11.09 6.64 3.82
CA GLN A 248 12.26 7.32 4.39
C GLN A 248 13.40 7.50 3.36
N LYS A 249 13.08 7.60 2.06
CA LYS A 249 14.05 7.66 0.97
C LYS A 249 15.14 8.72 1.17
N LYS A 250 14.78 9.93 1.63
CA LYS A 250 15.75 11.01 1.90
C LYS A 250 16.76 10.61 2.97
N LEU A 251 16.27 10.19 4.14
CA LEU A 251 17.11 9.79 5.26
C LEU A 251 18.04 8.64 4.87
N LYS A 252 17.49 7.56 4.30
CA LYS A 252 18.28 6.38 3.87
C LYS A 252 19.32 6.74 2.81
N SER A 253 19.00 7.66 1.88
CA SER A 253 19.94 8.08 0.84
C SER A 253 21.11 8.88 1.41
N PHE A 254 20.87 9.78 2.37
CA PHE A 254 21.95 10.53 3.03
C PHE A 254 22.81 9.64 3.92
N THR A 255 22.21 8.67 4.61
CA THR A 255 22.96 7.68 5.40
C THR A 255 23.89 6.86 4.51
N LEU A 256 23.40 6.35 3.37
CA LEU A 256 24.21 5.60 2.41
C LEU A 256 25.34 6.46 1.82
N LEU A 257 25.05 7.71 1.44
CA LEU A 257 26.08 8.62 0.94
C LEU A 257 27.18 8.83 1.98
N THR A 258 26.81 9.15 3.23
CA THR A 258 27.77 9.38 4.32
C THR A 258 28.67 8.17 4.54
N LEU A 259 28.09 6.98 4.52
CA LEU A 259 28.82 5.73 4.71
C LEU A 259 29.78 5.44 3.55
N ILE A 260 29.36 5.71 2.31
CA ILE A 260 30.22 5.59 1.12
C ILE A 260 31.39 6.58 1.18
N ILE A 261 31.15 7.81 1.65
CA ILE A 261 32.20 8.82 1.86
C ILE A 261 33.19 8.35 2.92
N LEU A 262 32.69 7.82 4.03
CA LEU A 262 33.52 7.32 5.13
C LEU A 262 34.40 6.15 4.68
N CYS A 263 33.84 5.17 3.95
CA CYS A 263 34.63 4.08 3.39
C CYS A 263 35.70 4.57 2.40
N ASN A 264 35.38 5.58 1.58
CA ASN A 264 36.35 6.21 0.68
C ASN A 264 37.49 6.89 1.46
N ALA A 265 37.20 7.57 2.57
CA ALA A 265 38.19 8.20 3.43
C ALA A 265 39.15 7.17 4.06
N PHE A 266 38.63 6.05 4.55
CA PHE A 266 39.46 4.97 5.07
C PHE A 266 40.33 4.29 4.00
N LEU A 267 39.90 4.31 2.73
CA LEU A 267 40.65 3.73 1.61
C LEU A 267 41.58 4.73 0.91
N PHE A 268 41.76 5.94 1.45
CA PHE A 268 42.59 6.99 0.84
C PHE A 268 44.03 6.54 0.55
N GLY A 269 44.63 5.73 1.42
CA GLY A 269 45.99 5.22 1.21
C GLY A 269 46.12 4.14 0.13
N LEU A 270 45.03 3.49 -0.28
CA LEU A 270 45.00 2.39 -1.26
C LEU A 270 44.41 2.81 -2.61
N ARG A 271 43.93 4.05 -2.73
CA ARG A 271 43.31 4.61 -3.93
C ARG A 271 44.04 5.86 -4.37
N ASN A 272 44.20 6.02 -5.68
CA ASN A 272 44.67 7.29 -6.21
C ASN A 272 43.57 8.35 -6.08
N ILE A 273 43.94 9.63 -6.01
CA ILE A 273 43.03 10.77 -5.86
C ILE A 273 41.95 10.76 -6.95
N TRP A 274 42.30 10.39 -8.18
CA TRP A 274 41.35 10.25 -9.29
C TRP A 274 40.31 9.15 -9.07
N GLN A 275 40.69 8.04 -8.46
CA GLN A 275 39.76 6.93 -8.17
C GLN A 275 38.82 7.29 -7.02
N LEU A 276 39.35 7.99 -6.02
CA LEU A 276 38.55 8.55 -4.93
C LEU A 276 37.51 9.53 -5.49
N ALA A 277 37.94 10.50 -6.29
CA ALA A 277 37.07 11.49 -6.92
C ALA A 277 36.01 10.82 -7.81
N PHE A 278 36.38 9.78 -8.56
CA PHE A 278 35.46 9.00 -9.38
C PHE A 278 34.36 8.32 -8.53
N HIS A 279 34.75 7.55 -7.50
CA HIS A 279 33.81 6.86 -6.63
C HIS A 279 32.88 7.82 -5.86
N MET A 280 33.42 8.96 -5.41
CA MET A 280 32.66 10.02 -4.76
C MET A 280 31.65 10.68 -5.70
N SER A 281 32.05 10.93 -6.96
CA SER A 281 31.17 11.52 -7.98
C SER A 281 30.01 10.60 -8.33
N VAL A 282 30.26 9.29 -8.48
CA VAL A 282 29.22 8.28 -8.75
C VAL A 282 28.22 8.19 -7.58
N ALA A 283 28.72 8.19 -6.34
CA ALA A 283 27.87 8.14 -5.15
C ALA A 283 27.01 9.40 -4.98
N CYS A 284 27.56 10.57 -5.29
CA CYS A 284 26.85 11.84 -5.27
C CYS A 284 25.77 11.88 -6.37
N LEU A 285 26.13 11.54 -7.61
CA LEU A 285 25.20 11.47 -8.74
C LEU A 285 24.02 10.52 -8.46
N SER A 286 24.31 9.32 -7.93
CA SER A 286 23.29 8.33 -7.58
C SER A 286 22.35 8.84 -6.47
N THR A 287 22.89 9.53 -5.46
CA THR A 287 22.10 10.16 -4.41
C THR A 287 21.23 11.30 -4.94
N LEU A 288 21.78 12.18 -5.79
CA LEU A 288 21.04 13.29 -6.39
C LEU A 288 19.88 12.80 -7.27
N LEU A 289 20.13 11.80 -8.12
CA LEU A 289 19.09 11.18 -8.94
C LEU A 289 18.04 10.47 -8.09
N THR A 290 18.45 9.82 -7.00
CA THR A 290 17.54 9.22 -6.02
C THR A 290 16.64 10.29 -5.39
N LEU A 291 17.18 11.42 -4.94
CA LEU A 291 16.41 12.50 -4.33
C LEU A 291 15.48 13.21 -5.31
N HIS A 292 15.89 13.37 -6.57
CA HIS A 292 15.11 14.06 -7.60
C HIS A 292 14.06 13.16 -8.27
N ARG A 293 14.20 11.83 -8.21
CA ARG A 293 13.23 10.89 -8.77
C ARG A 293 11.93 10.95 -7.96
N LYS A 294 10.91 11.58 -8.54
CA LYS A 294 9.58 11.72 -7.95
C LYS A 294 8.82 10.39 -8.02
N LEU A 295 7.81 10.27 -7.16
CA LEU A 295 6.74 9.31 -7.40
C LEU A 295 6.07 9.72 -8.71
N LEU A 296 5.62 8.75 -9.50
CA LEU A 296 4.77 9.05 -10.64
C LEU A 296 3.46 9.64 -10.09
N ASP A 297 3.43 10.96 -9.91
CA ASP A 297 2.18 11.69 -9.85
C ASP A 297 1.57 11.51 -11.23
N ARG A 298 0.40 10.87 -11.28
CA ARG A 298 -0.42 10.92 -12.48
C ARG A 298 -0.97 12.35 -12.60
N ASN A 299 -0.10 13.28 -13.00
CA ASN A 299 -0.50 14.61 -13.39
C ASN A 299 -1.35 14.50 -14.65
N MET A 300 -2.59 14.93 -14.48
CA MET A 300 -3.31 15.82 -15.40
C MET A 300 -2.66 16.00 -16.77
N ASP A 301 -3.02 15.12 -17.72
CA ASP A 301 -3.12 15.52 -19.12
C ASP A 301 -4.62 15.48 -19.48
N CYS A 302 -5.31 16.57 -19.13
CA CYS A 302 -6.38 17.07 -19.97
C CYS A 302 -5.69 17.67 -21.19
N GLY A 303 -5.78 17.01 -22.34
CA GLY A 303 -5.15 17.51 -23.56
C GLY A 303 -5.48 16.68 -24.78
N VAL A 304 -6.63 17.03 -25.39
CA VAL A 304 -7.19 16.60 -26.69
C VAL A 304 -8.02 15.31 -26.67
#